data_AF-X1LPG9-F1
#
_entry.id   AF-X1LPG9-F1
#
_cell.length_a   1.000
_cell.length_b   1.000
_cell.length_c   1.000
_cell.angle_alpha   90.00
_cell.angle_beta   90.00
_cell.angle_gamma   90.00
#
_symmetry.space_group_name_H-M   'P 1'
#
loop_
_entity.id
_entity.type
_entity.pdbx_description
1 polymer ?
#
loop_
_entity_poly.entity_id
_entity_poly.type
_entity_poly.pdbx_seq_one_letter_code
_entity_poly.pdbx_strand_id
1 'polypeptide(L)'
;MFRGCDRRKECSFNKDRARIYVSDSHLLYLKADPEERKKALEKRKRIEAKFAEAKKHHQMARARYRGRWKVAIQVFMTFIVMNLKRMVKLFKTKKTVAKLAFSSG
;
A
#
# COMPACT_ATOMS: atom_id res chain seq x y z
N MET A 1 20.61 27.20 -8.67
CA MET A 1 21.34 26.65 -9.84
C MET A 1 22.82 26.59 -9.45
N PHE A 2 23.42 25.40 -9.30
CA PHE A 2 24.82 25.27 -8.89
C PHE A 2 25.75 25.80 -9.99
N ARG A 3 26.65 26.73 -9.64
CA ARG A 3 27.69 27.23 -10.56
C ARG A 3 28.83 26.20 -10.57
N GLY A 4 29.16 25.62 -11.74
CA GLY A 4 30.28 24.68 -11.91
C GLY A 4 29.93 23.22 -12.27
N CYS A 5 28.75 22.95 -12.84
CA CYS A 5 28.43 21.59 -13.32
C CYS A 5 28.89 21.39 -14.77
N ASP A 6 29.72 20.39 -15.03
CA ASP A 6 30.28 20.06 -16.35
C ASP A 6 29.22 19.63 -17.38
N ARG A 7 28.09 19.07 -16.92
CA ARG A 7 26.96 18.65 -17.78
C ARG A 7 25.95 19.76 -18.06
N ARG A 8 26.37 21.02 -17.99
CA ARG A 8 25.48 22.19 -18.19
C ARG A 8 24.82 22.23 -19.57
N LYS A 9 25.48 21.70 -20.59
CA LYS A 9 24.98 21.64 -21.98
C LYS A 9 23.88 20.60 -22.18
N GLU A 10 23.86 19.55 -21.35
CA GLU A 10 22.85 18.48 -21.38
C GLU A 10 21.64 18.78 -20.48
N CYS A 11 21.76 19.76 -19.58
CA CYS A 11 20.63 20.24 -18.80
C CYS A 11 19.60 20.86 -19.73
N SER A 12 18.35 20.37 -19.69
CA SER A 12 17.22 20.97 -20.40
C SER A 12 17.01 22.40 -19.91
N PHE A 13 17.58 23.36 -20.65
CA PHE A 13 17.44 24.79 -20.40
C PHE A 13 16.04 25.23 -20.85
N ASN A 14 15.26 25.81 -19.92
CA ASN A 14 13.87 26.31 -20.02
C ASN A 14 12.78 25.20 -19.97
N LYS A 15 11.80 25.17 -19.04
CA LYS A 15 11.19 26.19 -18.15
C LYS A 15 10.78 25.57 -16.79
N ASP A 16 11.12 26.26 -15.70
CA ASP A 16 10.69 26.17 -14.28
C ASP A 16 10.84 24.87 -13.45
N ARG A 17 10.97 23.66 -14.01
CA ARG A 17 11.37 22.46 -13.24
C ARG A 17 11.80 21.30 -14.15
N ALA A 18 13.06 20.90 -14.08
CA ALA A 18 13.51 19.64 -14.66
C ALA A 18 12.95 18.47 -13.84
N ARG A 19 12.11 17.61 -14.44
CA ARG A 19 11.62 16.38 -13.80
C ARG A 19 12.65 15.28 -14.05
N ILE A 20 13.44 14.96 -13.03
CA ILE A 20 14.42 13.88 -13.08
C ILE A 20 13.81 12.68 -12.35
N TYR A 21 13.66 11.55 -13.06
CA TYR A 21 13.30 10.29 -12.42
C TYR A 21 14.58 9.67 -11.87
N VAL A 22 14.65 9.54 -10.55
CA VAL A 22 15.81 8.94 -9.86
C VAL A 22 15.88 7.42 -10.08
N SER A 23 14.75 6.79 -10.46
CA SER A 23 14.66 5.36 -10.72
C SER A 23 13.78 5.06 -11.94
N ASP A 24 14.10 3.95 -12.61
CA ASP A 24 13.37 3.47 -13.78
C ASP A 24 11.96 3.00 -13.46
N SER A 25 11.60 2.85 -12.18
CA SER A 25 10.30 2.34 -11.74
C SER A 25 9.13 3.13 -12.34
N HIS A 26 9.26 4.46 -12.48
CA HIS A 26 8.21 5.28 -13.07
C HIS A 26 8.14 5.11 -14.60
N LEU A 27 9.29 4.97 -15.25
CA LEU A 27 9.36 4.74 -16.69
C LEU A 27 8.78 3.36 -17.04
N LEU A 28 9.09 2.33 -16.26
CA LEU A 28 8.52 0.98 -16.40
C LEU A 28 7.01 0.99 -16.17
N TYR A 29 6.52 1.76 -15.19
CA TYR A 29 5.09 1.91 -14.92
C TYR A 29 4.33 2.56 -16.09
N LEU A 30 4.95 3.51 -16.80
CA LEU A 30 4.37 4.15 -17.99
C LEU A 30 4.36 3.23 -19.20
N LYS A 31 5.39 2.38 -19.34
CA LYS A 31 5.50 1.39 -20.43
C LYS A 31 4.57 0.18 -20.25
N ALA A 32 4.09 -0.07 -19.02
CA ALA A 32 3.21 -1.20 -18.73
C ALA A 32 1.84 -1.07 -19.42
N ASP A 33 1.28 -2.22 -19.79
CA ASP A 33 0.01 -2.30 -20.48
C ASP A 33 -1.13 -1.59 -19.70
N PRO A 34 -1.99 -0.82 -20.37
CA PRO A 34 -3.05 -0.05 -19.71
C PRO A 34 -4.02 -0.90 -18.89
N GLU A 35 -4.35 -2.10 -19.38
CA GLU A 35 -5.26 -3.01 -18.69
C GLU A 35 -4.62 -3.62 -17.43
N GLU A 36 -3.37 -4.06 -17.53
CA GLU A 36 -2.63 -4.60 -16.39
C GLU A 36 -2.46 -3.55 -15.31
N ARG A 37 -2.16 -2.31 -15.72
CA ARG A 37 -2.08 -1.15 -14.83
C ARG A 37 -3.40 -0.91 -14.09
N LYS A 38 -4.54 -0.98 -14.78
CA LYS A 38 -5.87 -0.83 -14.16
C LYS A 38 -6.12 -1.92 -13.11
N LYS A 39 -5.83 -3.19 -13.43
CA LYS A 39 -5.95 -4.32 -12.49
C LYS A 39 -5.02 -4.15 -11.28
N ALA A 40 -3.79 -3.70 -11.48
CA ALA A 40 -2.84 -3.43 -10.40
C ALA A 40 -3.32 -2.30 -9.47
N LEU A 41 -3.88 -1.22 -10.04
CA LEU A 41 -4.45 -0.12 -9.26
C LEU A 41 -5.64 -0.56 -8.40
N GLU A 42 -6.53 -1.41 -8.91
CA GLU A 42 -7.63 -1.98 -8.11
C GLU A 42 -7.13 -2.85 -6.95
N LYS A 43 -6.11 -3.68 -7.18
CA LYS A 43 -5.47 -4.45 -6.10
C LYS A 43 -4.86 -3.50 -5.06
N ARG A 44 -4.15 -2.46 -5.51
CA ARG A 44 -3.51 -1.48 -4.65
C ARG A 44 -4.50 -0.71 -3.78
N LYS A 45 -5.64 -0.30 -4.32
CA LYS A 45 -6.72 0.37 -3.54
C LYS A 45 -7.15 -0.47 -2.33
N ARG A 46 -7.35 -1.78 -2.50
CA ARG A 46 -7.71 -2.70 -1.41
C ARG A 46 -6.62 -2.82 -0.36
N ILE A 47 -5.36 -2.87 -0.81
CA ILE A 47 -4.19 -2.95 0.07
C ILE A 47 -4.03 -1.67 0.89
N GLU A 48 -4.09 -0.49 0.25
CA GLU A 48 -3.96 0.81 0.91
C GLU A 48 -5.06 1.05 1.94
N ALA A 49 -6.30 0.62 1.65
CA ALA A 49 -7.40 0.68 2.62
C ALA A 49 -7.08 -0.12 3.90
N LYS A 50 -6.46 -1.31 3.78
CA LYS A 50 -6.05 -2.13 4.93
C LYS A 50 -4.90 -1.49 5.71
N PHE A 51 -3.93 -0.89 5.03
CA PHE A 51 -2.87 -0.13 5.69
C PHE A 51 -3.41 1.13 6.40
N ALA A 52 -4.41 1.79 5.84
CA ALA A 52 -5.07 2.93 6.49
C ALA A 52 -5.79 2.50 7.78
N GLU A 53 -6.53 1.38 7.74
CA GLU A 53 -7.15 0.78 8.93
C GLU A 53 -6.10 0.48 10.01
N ALA A 54 -4.97 -0.12 9.63
CA ALA A 54 -3.89 -0.43 10.56
C ALA A 54 -3.24 0.83 11.17
N LYS A 55 -3.06 1.89 10.38
CA LYS A 55 -2.54 3.17 10.90
C LYS A 55 -3.52 3.84 11.87
N LYS A 56 -4.82 3.87 11.53
CA LYS A 56 -5.85 4.58 12.30
C LYS A 56 -6.25 3.82 13.57
N HIS A 57 -6.48 2.52 13.47
CA HIS A 57 -7.06 1.72 14.57
C HIS A 57 -6.03 0.89 15.34
N HIS A 58 -4.85 0.66 14.77
CA HIS A 58 -3.79 -0.14 15.40
C HIS A 58 -2.50 0.65 15.67
N GLN A 59 -2.57 1.99 15.64
CA GLN A 59 -1.47 2.91 15.97
C GLN A 59 -0.18 2.69 15.18
N MET A 60 -0.24 2.04 14.00
CA MET A 60 0.94 1.82 13.16
C MET A 60 1.45 3.08 12.46
N ALA A 61 0.84 4.24 12.71
CA ALA A 61 1.36 5.53 12.26
C ALA A 61 2.68 5.89 12.97
N ARG A 62 2.93 5.31 14.17
CA ARG A 62 4.15 5.53 14.95
C ARG A 62 4.76 4.19 15.38
N ALA A 63 6.08 4.10 15.35
CA ALA A 63 6.79 2.99 15.96
C ALA A 63 6.70 3.12 17.48
N ARG A 64 6.07 2.15 18.16
CA ARG A 64 5.98 2.15 19.63
C ARG A 64 7.32 1.76 20.25
N TYR A 65 8.03 0.83 19.61
CA TYR A 65 9.31 0.32 20.08
C TYR A 65 10.48 0.90 19.30
N ARG A 66 11.66 0.94 19.93
CA ARG A 66 12.93 1.30 19.28
C ARG A 66 13.66 0.05 18.80
N GLY A 67 14.22 0.11 17.59
CA GLY A 67 14.95 -0.98 16.95
C GLY A 67 14.10 -1.77 15.94
N ARG A 68 14.71 -2.10 14.79
CA ARG A 68 14.02 -2.72 13.63
C ARG A 68 13.29 -4.02 13.99
N TRP A 69 13.92 -4.89 14.79
CA TRP A 69 13.35 -6.17 15.21
C TRP A 69 12.09 -6.01 16.07
N LYS A 70 12.11 -5.09 17.04
CA LYS A 70 10.95 -4.86 17.92
C LYS A 70 9.77 -4.23 17.15
N VAL A 71 10.07 -3.33 16.21
CA VAL A 71 9.06 -2.77 15.31
C VAL A 71 8.49 -3.85 14.39
N ALA A 72 9.32 -4.75 13.86
CA ALA A 72 8.84 -5.87 13.06
C ALA A 72 7.85 -6.75 13.83
N ILE A 73 8.16 -7.10 15.08
CA ILE A 73 7.24 -7.85 15.95
C ILE A 73 5.93 -7.10 16.15
N GLN A 74 5.97 -5.78 16.44
CA GLN A 74 4.75 -4.96 16.56
C GLN A 74 3.88 -5.05 15.30
N VAL A 75 4.50 -4.94 14.13
CA VAL A 75 3.81 -4.97 12.83
C VAL A 75 3.21 -6.36 12.58
N PHE A 76 3.98 -7.43 12.76
CA PHE A 76 3.50 -8.79 12.53
C PHE A 76 2.33 -9.16 13.45
N MET A 77 2.46 -8.88 14.75
CA MET A 77 1.39 -9.15 15.72
C MET A 77 0.11 -8.37 15.35
N THR A 78 0.24 -7.12 14.90
CA THR A 78 -0.90 -6.32 14.46
C THR A 78 -1.61 -6.95 13.26
N PHE A 79 -0.88 -7.37 12.24
CA PHE A 79 -1.46 -7.99 11.04
C PHE A 79 -2.08 -9.36 11.34
N ILE A 80 -1.48 -10.15 12.23
CA ILE A 80 -2.06 -11.42 12.70
C ILE A 80 -3.44 -11.14 13.32
N VAL A 81 -3.55 -10.19 14.24
CA VAL A 81 -4.82 -9.83 14.88
C VAL A 81 -5.86 -9.34 13.85
N MET A 82 -5.46 -8.49 12.89
CA MET A 82 -6.37 -8.03 11.82
C MET A 82 -6.90 -9.19 10.98
N ASN A 83 -6.04 -10.14 10.63
CA ASN A 83 -6.42 -11.33 9.86
C ASN A 83 -7.35 -12.25 10.67
N LEU A 84 -7.07 -12.47 11.95
CA LEU A 84 -7.93 -13.26 12.84
C LEU A 84 -9.33 -12.63 12.98
N LYS A 85 -9.40 -11.31 13.18
CA LYS A 85 -10.68 -10.57 13.21
C LYS A 85 -11.47 -10.79 11.92
N ARG A 86 -10.80 -10.75 10.77
CA ARG A 86 -11.42 -11.02 9.47
C ARG A 86 -11.94 -12.45 9.37
N MET A 87 -11.15 -13.45 9.75
CA MET A 87 -11.56 -14.87 9.74
C MET A 87 -12.81 -15.08 10.58
N VAL A 88 -12.82 -14.59 11.83
CA VAL A 88 -13.99 -14.70 12.72
C VAL A 88 -15.23 -14.04 12.11
N LYS A 89 -15.07 -12.85 11.49
CA LYS A 89 -16.19 -12.18 10.81
C LYS A 89 -16.75 -13.03 9.67
N LEU A 90 -15.89 -13.62 8.83
CA LEU A 90 -16.30 -14.50 7.73
C LEU A 90 -17.01 -15.75 8.24
N PHE A 91 -16.52 -16.38 9.30
CA PHE A 91 -17.18 -17.54 9.91
C PHE A 91 -18.56 -17.20 10.47
N LYS A 92 -18.71 -16.06 11.14
CA LYS A 92 -20.01 -15.59 11.64
C LYS A 92 -20.98 -15.36 10.47
N THR A 93 -20.57 -14.64 9.44
CA THR A 93 -21.41 -14.40 8.25
C THR A 93 -21.84 -15.70 7.59
N LYS A 94 -20.93 -16.67 7.41
CA LYS A 94 -21.27 -17.99 6.86
C LYS A 94 -22.33 -18.71 7.71
N LYS A 95 -22.18 -18.72 9.03
CA LYS A 95 -23.17 -19.31 9.94
C LYS A 95 -24.53 -18.63 9.83
N THR A 96 -24.56 -17.29 9.76
CA THR A 96 -25.79 -16.53 9.60
C THR A 96 -26.51 -16.86 8.29
N VAL A 97 -25.76 -16.90 7.18
CA VAL A 97 -26.31 -17.26 5.85
C VAL A 97 -26.85 -18.69 5.86
N ALA A 98 -26.10 -19.64 6.42
CA ALA A 98 -26.56 -21.03 6.55
C ALA A 98 -27.83 -21.16 7.40
N LYS A 99 -27.94 -20.38 8.48
CA LYS A 99 -29.13 -20.38 9.35
C LYS A 99 -30.35 -19.76 8.64
N LEU A 100 -30.16 -18.68 7.90
CA LEU A 100 -31.23 -18.05 7.11
C LEU A 100 -31.74 -18.99 6.01
N ALA A 101 -30.84 -19.66 5.31
CA ALA A 101 -31.20 -20.63 4.27
C ALA A 101 -32.03 -21.81 4.83
N PHE A 102 -31.80 -22.20 6.08
CA PHE A 102 -32.53 -23.28 6.76
C PHE A 102 -33.91 -22.85 7.32
N SER A 103 -34.14 -21.55 7.52
CA SER A 103 -35.42 -21.03 8.07
C SER A 103 -36.47 -20.70 7.01
N SER A 104 -36.06 -20.68 5.73
CA SER A 104 -36.91 -20.34 4.58
C SER A 104 -37.29 -21.56 3.74
N GLY A 105 -37.05 -22.78 4.26
CA GLY A 105 -37.43 -24.05 3.66
C GLY A 105 -38.43 -24.81 4.50
#